data_AF-A4E7S4-F1
#
_entry.id   AF-A4E7S4-F1
#
_cell.length_a   1.000
_cell.length_b   1.000
_cell.length_c   1.000
_cell.angle_alpha   90.00
_cell.angle_beta   90.00
_cell.angle_gamma   90.00
#
_symmetry.space_group_name_H-M   'P 1'
#
loop_
_entity.id
_entity.type
_entity.pdbx_description
1 polymer ?
#
loop_
_entity_poly.entity_id
_entity_poly.type
_entity_poly.pdbx_seq_one_letter_code
_entity_poly.pdbx_strand_id
1 'polypeptide(L)'
;MEAMKNRFCPMHTRVKVLLASGELGRIVSIESVQKLDYGEPPSSYLLDPLQGGCLYDMGCYAVGWFEDLLAGACEVSSREVRWRDVSGGRVDWADEIHMSVGGIPIHMVVDGKAAYESRLTIACERGSLEIERLHRPELAHVKCSDGRMLEINAPFEVDDFYGEIQHATQLIRAGKLESPVMPLAATQRCARIIEAIRLAL
;
A
#
# COMPACT_ATOMS: atom_id res chain seq x y z
N MET A 1 -15.47 0.27 9.15
CA MET A 1 -14.42 0.21 8.10
C MET A 1 -13.08 0.38 8.78
N GLU A 2 -12.02 -0.24 8.28
CA GLU A 2 -10.64 0.10 8.67
C GLU A 2 -10.25 1.47 8.08
N ALA A 3 -9.45 2.24 8.83
CA ALA A 3 -8.94 3.55 8.45
C ALA A 3 -7.74 3.44 7.48
N MET A 4 -7.99 2.91 6.28
CA MET A 4 -6.98 2.73 5.23
C MET A 4 -6.94 3.95 4.30
N LYS A 5 -6.35 5.05 4.79
CA LYS A 5 -6.48 6.40 4.20
C LYS A 5 -6.17 6.50 2.69
N ASN A 6 -5.19 5.74 2.20
CA ASN A 6 -4.77 5.80 0.80
C ASN A 6 -5.90 5.41 -0.19
N ARG A 7 -6.89 4.62 0.25
CA ARG A 7 -8.09 4.29 -0.55
C ARG A 7 -9.07 5.44 -0.70
N PHE A 8 -8.96 6.46 0.14
CA PHE A 8 -9.86 7.61 0.17
C PHE A 8 -9.22 8.88 -0.39
N CYS A 9 -7.95 8.81 -0.83
CA CYS A 9 -7.30 9.88 -1.56
C CYS A 9 -7.88 9.98 -2.99
N PRO A 10 -8.03 11.19 -3.58
CA PRO A 10 -8.54 11.36 -4.94
C PRO A 10 -7.77 10.55 -5.99
N MET A 11 -6.46 10.39 -5.82
CA MET A 11 -5.61 9.57 -6.69
C MET A 11 -6.12 8.13 -6.82
N HIS A 12 -6.60 7.50 -5.74
CA HIS A 12 -7.09 6.12 -5.77
C HIS A 12 -8.21 5.94 -6.80
N THR A 13 -9.17 6.86 -6.82
CA THR A 13 -10.24 6.85 -7.82
C THR A 13 -9.70 7.07 -9.24
N ARG A 14 -8.73 7.98 -9.43
CA ARG A 14 -8.11 8.24 -10.74
C ARG A 14 -7.41 7.00 -11.30
N VAL A 15 -6.68 6.29 -10.45
CA VAL A 15 -5.98 5.05 -10.81
C VAL A 15 -6.97 3.96 -11.18
N LYS A 16 -8.03 3.75 -10.40
CA LYS A 16 -9.06 2.75 -10.72
C LYS A 16 -9.76 3.05 -12.04
N VAL A 17 -10.09 4.31 -12.32
CA VAL A 17 -10.69 4.72 -13.60
C VAL A 17 -9.74 4.46 -14.76
N LEU A 18 -8.45 4.83 -14.63
CA LEU A 18 -7.45 4.61 -15.67
C LEU A 18 -7.28 3.11 -15.95
N LEU A 19 -7.12 2.27 -14.94
CA LEU A 19 -6.96 0.84 -15.12
C LEU A 19 -8.23 0.20 -15.70
N ALA A 20 -9.42 0.62 -15.25
CA ALA A 20 -10.70 0.13 -15.75
C ALA A 20 -10.99 0.54 -17.21
N SER A 21 -10.40 1.64 -17.70
CA SER A 21 -10.51 2.05 -19.11
C SER A 21 -9.90 1.02 -20.07
N GLY A 22 -8.99 0.17 -19.57
CA GLY A 22 -8.26 -0.81 -20.37
C GLY A 22 -7.17 -0.20 -21.24
N GLU A 23 -6.89 1.10 -21.18
CA GLU A 23 -5.88 1.77 -22.00
C GLU A 23 -4.49 1.12 -21.85
N LEU A 24 -4.07 0.86 -20.61
CA LEU A 24 -2.79 0.23 -20.27
C LEU A 24 -2.79 -1.30 -20.38
N GLY A 25 -3.94 -1.93 -20.65
CA GLY A 25 -4.10 -3.39 -20.63
C GLY A 25 -4.18 -3.94 -19.20
N ARG A 26 -3.88 -5.24 -19.04
CA ARG A 26 -3.90 -5.89 -17.72
C ARG A 26 -2.64 -5.57 -16.93
N ILE A 27 -2.75 -5.58 -15.60
CA ILE A 27 -1.61 -5.49 -14.69
C ILE A 27 -0.73 -6.75 -14.88
N VAL A 28 0.58 -6.55 -14.96
CA VAL A 28 1.58 -7.62 -15.10
C VAL A 28 2.49 -7.74 -13.89
N SER A 29 2.74 -6.66 -13.17
CA SER A 29 3.47 -6.67 -11.89
C SER A 29 3.20 -5.40 -11.08
N ILE A 30 3.49 -5.46 -9.79
CA ILE A 30 3.47 -4.30 -8.89
C ILE A 30 4.79 -4.23 -8.14
N GLU A 31 5.39 -3.05 -8.08
CA GLU A 31 6.52 -2.75 -7.22
C GLU A 31 6.12 -1.68 -6.21
N SER A 32 6.51 -1.84 -4.95
CA SER A 32 6.26 -0.83 -3.92
C SER A 32 7.53 -0.59 -3.12
N VAL A 33 7.80 0.68 -2.86
CA VAL A 33 8.90 1.11 -2.01
C VAL A 33 8.37 2.12 -1.00
N GLN A 34 8.59 1.85 0.28
CA GLN A 34 8.29 2.77 1.36
C GLN A 34 9.47 2.81 2.35
N LYS A 35 10.22 3.89 2.29
CA LYS A 35 11.44 4.09 3.07
C LYS A 35 11.37 5.42 3.79
N LEU A 36 11.77 5.43 5.05
CA LEU A 36 12.06 6.64 5.79
C LEU A 36 12.98 6.33 6.97
N ASP A 37 13.80 7.29 7.39
CA ASP A 37 14.53 7.18 8.64
C ASP A 37 13.59 7.60 9.77
N TYR A 38 13.13 6.63 10.57
CA TYR A 38 12.20 6.93 11.65
C TYR A 38 12.83 7.87 12.71
N GLY A 39 14.16 7.86 12.89
CA GLY A 39 14.83 8.74 13.85
C GLY A 39 14.41 8.53 15.33
N GLU A 40 13.82 7.37 15.67
CA GLU A 40 12.97 7.23 16.86
C GLU A 40 13.69 7.29 18.22
N PRO A 41 13.05 7.92 19.23
CA PRO A 41 13.44 7.78 20.62
C PRO A 41 13.10 6.39 21.20
N PRO A 42 13.67 6.01 22.37
CA PRO A 42 13.56 4.65 22.92
C PRO A 42 12.16 4.12 23.24
N SER A 43 11.12 4.97 23.29
CA SER A 43 9.75 4.63 23.71
C SER A 43 8.73 4.59 22.57
N SER A 44 9.18 4.56 21.31
CA SER A 44 8.29 4.54 20.15
C SER A 44 7.53 3.22 20.04
N TYR A 45 6.26 3.26 19.62
CA TYR A 45 5.46 2.05 19.35
C TYR A 45 6.08 1.18 18.25
N LEU A 46 6.90 1.77 17.38
CA LEU A 46 7.65 1.07 16.35
C LEU A 46 8.66 0.06 16.94
N LEU A 47 9.03 0.22 18.21
CA LEU A 47 9.94 -0.64 18.95
C LEU A 47 9.22 -1.70 19.80
N ASP A 48 7.89 -1.77 19.74
CA ASP A 48 7.12 -2.79 20.43
C ASP A 48 7.31 -4.16 19.73
N PRO A 49 7.85 -5.20 20.39
CA PRO A 49 8.11 -6.49 19.76
C PRO A 49 6.84 -7.25 19.32
N LEU A 50 5.65 -6.89 19.81
CA LEU A 50 4.40 -7.54 19.45
C LEU A 50 3.76 -6.93 18.18
N GLN A 51 3.78 -5.59 18.08
CA GLN A 51 2.99 -4.83 17.13
C GLN A 51 3.77 -3.76 16.33
N GLY A 52 5.04 -3.53 16.68
CA GLY A 52 5.92 -2.60 15.98
C GLY A 52 6.54 -3.20 14.72
N GLY A 53 7.51 -2.51 14.15
CA GLY A 53 8.19 -2.90 12.92
C GLY A 53 7.66 -2.23 11.65
N CYS A 54 8.51 -2.21 10.63
CA CYS A 54 8.25 -1.51 9.37
C CYS A 54 7.16 -2.16 8.51
N LEU A 55 6.95 -3.47 8.62
CA LEU A 55 5.92 -4.17 7.87
C LEU A 55 4.52 -3.72 8.29
N TYR A 56 4.27 -3.59 9.60
CA TYR A 56 2.98 -3.13 10.09
C TYR A 56 2.78 -1.63 9.88
N ASP A 57 3.80 -0.82 10.12
CA ASP A 57 3.68 0.64 9.98
C ASP A 57 3.58 1.10 8.52
N MET A 58 4.47 0.59 7.66
CA MET A 58 4.64 1.05 6.29
C MET A 58 4.08 0.06 5.27
N GLY A 59 4.31 -1.24 5.48
CA GLY A 59 3.89 -2.29 4.53
C GLY A 59 2.37 -2.39 4.37
N CYS A 60 1.60 -2.01 5.38
CA CYS A 60 0.14 -2.02 5.33
C CYS A 60 -0.43 -1.15 4.18
N TYR A 61 0.22 -0.04 3.82
CA TYR A 61 -0.24 0.83 2.73
C TYR A 61 -0.04 0.19 1.35
N ALA A 62 1.09 -0.49 1.14
CA ALA A 62 1.35 -1.24 -0.09
C ALA A 62 0.35 -2.40 -0.24
N VAL A 63 0.13 -3.15 0.85
CA VAL A 63 -0.90 -4.20 0.91
C VAL A 63 -2.29 -3.63 0.59
N GLY A 64 -2.63 -2.48 1.16
CA GLY A 64 -3.89 -1.79 0.90
C GLY A 64 -4.14 -1.50 -0.58
N TRP A 65 -3.08 -1.24 -1.36
CA TRP A 65 -3.16 -1.05 -2.81
C TRP A 65 -3.39 -2.35 -3.58
N PHE A 66 -2.46 -3.30 -3.47
CA PHE A 66 -2.55 -4.50 -4.30
C PHE A 66 -3.68 -5.44 -3.87
N GLU A 67 -4.14 -5.37 -2.61
CA GLU A 67 -5.38 -6.05 -2.19
C GLU A 67 -6.59 -5.55 -2.98
N ASP A 68 -6.72 -4.23 -3.17
CA ASP A 68 -7.86 -3.63 -3.90
C ASP A 68 -7.75 -3.82 -5.42
N LEU A 69 -6.52 -3.86 -5.95
CA LEU A 69 -6.29 -3.97 -7.39
C LEU A 69 -6.31 -5.41 -7.90
N LEU A 70 -5.93 -6.38 -7.07
CA LEU A 70 -5.71 -7.77 -7.49
C LEU A 70 -6.60 -8.75 -6.72
N ALA A 71 -7.26 -9.62 -7.48
CA ALA A 71 -8.01 -10.75 -6.95
C ALA A 71 -7.14 -12.02 -6.88
N GLY A 72 -7.57 -12.99 -6.09
CA GLY A 72 -6.91 -14.31 -5.99
C GLY A 72 -6.10 -14.51 -4.71
N ALA A 73 -5.49 -15.68 -4.61
CA ALA A 73 -4.68 -16.09 -3.47
C ALA A 73 -3.37 -15.31 -3.42
N CYS A 74 -2.86 -15.10 -2.21
CA CYS A 74 -1.58 -14.47 -1.94
C CYS A 74 -0.55 -15.58 -1.66
N GLU A 75 0.56 -15.56 -2.37
CA GLU A 75 1.66 -16.52 -2.22
C GLU A 75 2.96 -15.76 -2.01
N VAL A 76 3.57 -15.88 -0.83
CA VAL A 76 4.85 -15.23 -0.52
C VAL A 76 5.97 -16.17 -0.92
N SER A 77 6.81 -15.75 -1.87
CA SER A 77 7.90 -16.58 -2.39
C SER A 77 9.18 -16.43 -1.58
N SER A 78 9.47 -15.22 -1.11
CA SER A 78 10.61 -14.95 -0.23
C SER A 78 10.40 -13.66 0.55
N ARG A 79 11.08 -13.59 1.70
CA ARG A 79 11.17 -12.39 2.52
C ARG A 79 12.56 -12.33 3.16
N GLU A 80 13.29 -11.26 2.91
CA GLU A 80 14.53 -10.94 3.60
C GLU A 80 14.25 -9.88 4.65
N VAL A 81 14.73 -10.09 5.88
CA VAL A 81 14.42 -9.22 7.02
C VAL A 81 15.69 -8.75 7.71
N ARG A 82 15.83 -7.44 7.87
CA ARG A 82 16.78 -6.82 8.78
C ARG A 82 16.08 -6.54 10.11
N TRP A 83 16.39 -7.39 11.09
CA TRP A 83 15.89 -7.24 12.46
C TRP A 83 16.60 -6.11 13.21
N ARG A 84 15.86 -5.45 14.10
CA ARG A 84 16.37 -4.57 15.14
C ARG A 84 16.05 -5.15 16.50
N ASP A 85 17.06 -5.32 17.34
CA ASP A 85 16.87 -5.72 18.73
C ASP A 85 16.22 -4.59 19.53
N VAL A 86 15.24 -4.95 20.37
CA VAL A 86 14.49 -4.05 21.24
C VAL A 86 14.32 -4.68 22.62
N SER A 87 13.88 -3.90 23.61
CA SER A 87 13.58 -4.49 24.92
C SER A 87 12.43 -5.49 24.79
N GLY A 88 12.67 -6.73 25.22
CA GLY A 88 11.67 -7.79 25.15
C GLY A 88 11.57 -8.54 23.81
N GLY A 89 12.41 -8.26 22.81
CA GLY A 89 12.41 -9.02 21.56
C GLY A 89 13.13 -8.36 20.40
N ARG A 90 12.55 -8.51 19.21
CA ARG A 90 13.04 -7.90 17.95
C ARG A 90 11.86 -7.42 17.12
N VAL A 91 12.08 -6.37 16.34
CA VAL A 91 11.14 -5.87 15.33
C VAL A 91 11.81 -5.89 13.97
N ASP A 92 11.03 -6.11 12.91
CA ASP A 92 11.49 -5.95 11.55
C ASP A 92 11.74 -4.46 11.26
N TRP A 93 12.95 -4.13 10.81
CA TRP A 93 13.35 -2.74 10.56
C TRP A 93 13.55 -2.44 9.09
N ALA A 94 13.80 -3.47 8.28
CA ALA A 94 13.64 -3.41 6.84
C ALA A 94 13.29 -4.79 6.31
N ASP A 95 12.34 -4.83 5.38
CA ASP A 95 11.95 -6.05 4.69
C ASP A 95 12.03 -5.85 3.18
N GLU A 96 12.52 -6.87 2.49
CA GLU A 96 12.39 -7.04 1.05
C GLU A 96 11.59 -8.32 0.79
N ILE A 97 10.44 -8.17 0.13
CA ILE A 97 9.44 -9.22 -0.03
C ILE A 97 9.19 -9.45 -1.52
N HIS A 98 9.24 -10.72 -1.93
CA HIS A 98 8.71 -11.17 -3.21
C HIS A 98 7.50 -12.05 -2.97
N MET A 99 6.42 -11.77 -3.68
CA MET A 99 5.15 -12.48 -3.55
C MET A 99 4.36 -12.42 -4.85
N SER A 100 3.21 -13.08 -4.88
CA SER A 100 2.22 -12.90 -5.94
C SER A 100 0.80 -12.84 -5.39
N VAL A 101 -0.09 -12.16 -6.10
CA VAL A 101 -1.53 -12.20 -5.86
C VAL A 101 -2.23 -12.60 -7.14
N GLY A 102 -2.93 -13.74 -7.13
CA GLY A 102 -3.57 -14.28 -8.33
C GLY A 102 -2.59 -14.59 -9.46
N GLY A 103 -1.34 -14.91 -9.13
CA GLY A 103 -0.24 -15.13 -10.08
C GLY A 103 0.43 -13.86 -10.61
N ILE A 104 -0.03 -12.67 -10.22
CA ILE A 104 0.64 -11.41 -10.56
C ILE A 104 1.78 -11.15 -9.57
N PRO A 105 3.04 -11.07 -10.03
CA PRO A 105 4.20 -10.85 -9.16
C PRO A 105 4.20 -9.46 -8.53
N ILE A 106 4.64 -9.41 -7.28
CA ILE A 106 4.76 -8.20 -6.47
C ILE A 106 6.15 -8.19 -5.80
N HIS A 107 6.82 -7.04 -5.87
CA HIS A 107 8.03 -6.75 -5.10
C HIS A 107 7.73 -5.60 -4.13
N MET A 108 7.99 -5.82 -2.85
CA MET A 108 7.74 -4.82 -1.80
C MET A 108 9.01 -4.61 -0.99
N VAL A 109 9.38 -3.34 -0.83
CA VAL A 109 10.49 -2.91 0.02
C VAL A 109 9.96 -1.93 1.06
N VAL A 110 10.18 -2.25 2.33
CA VAL A 110 9.94 -1.34 3.46
C VAL A 110 11.24 -1.17 4.24
N ASP A 111 11.64 0.08 4.56
CA ASP A 111 12.88 0.32 5.32
C ASP A 111 12.76 1.53 6.26
N GLY A 112 12.82 1.26 7.57
CA GLY A 112 12.77 2.25 8.65
C GLY A 112 14.09 2.96 8.97
N LYS A 113 15.14 2.73 8.18
CA LYS A 113 16.47 3.34 8.28
C LYS A 113 17.07 3.56 6.89
N ALA A 114 16.37 4.34 6.08
CA ALA A 114 16.82 4.72 4.74
C ALA A 114 16.41 6.15 4.39
N ALA A 115 17.07 6.72 3.38
CA ALA A 115 16.63 7.98 2.79
C ALA A 115 15.18 7.85 2.30
N TYR A 116 14.41 8.94 2.46
CA TYR A 116 13.00 8.93 2.12
C TYR A 116 12.76 8.56 0.65
N GLU A 117 11.95 7.52 0.44
CA GLU A 117 11.47 7.10 -0.87
C GLU A 117 10.08 6.50 -0.67
N SER A 118 9.10 6.93 -1.45
CA SER A 118 7.75 6.38 -1.38
C SER A 118 7.13 6.36 -2.76
N ARG A 119 6.95 5.16 -3.31
CA ARG A 119 6.37 4.96 -4.65
C ARG A 119 5.66 3.62 -4.80
N LEU A 120 4.65 3.60 -5.66
CA LEU A 120 4.01 2.38 -6.15
C LEU A 120 4.07 2.38 -7.68
N THR A 121 4.73 1.39 -8.26
CA THR A 121 4.79 1.21 -9.71
C THR A 121 3.89 0.04 -10.10
N ILE A 122 2.92 0.29 -10.96
CA ILE A 122 2.03 -0.73 -11.54
C ILE A 122 2.42 -0.87 -13.00
N ALA A 123 3.04 -2.01 -13.35
CA ALA A 123 3.33 -2.34 -14.73
C ALA A 123 2.11 -3.02 -15.34
N CYS A 124 1.79 -2.67 -16.58
CA CYS A 124 0.71 -3.23 -17.37
C CYS A 124 1.23 -3.65 -18.76
N GLU A 125 0.42 -4.41 -19.49
CA GLU A 125 0.78 -4.93 -20.83
C GLU A 125 1.18 -3.85 -21.85
N ARG A 126 0.62 -2.63 -21.73
CA ARG A 126 0.84 -1.52 -22.66
C ARG A 126 1.33 -0.24 -22.00
N GLY A 127 1.95 -0.35 -20.83
CA GLY A 127 2.51 0.81 -20.15
C GLY A 127 2.70 0.59 -18.66
N SER A 128 2.91 1.68 -17.94
CA SER A 128 3.07 1.67 -16.49
C SER A 128 2.48 2.93 -15.87
N LEU A 129 2.15 2.82 -14.59
CA LEU A 129 1.75 3.93 -13.74
C LEU A 129 2.66 3.93 -12.52
N GLU A 130 3.28 5.07 -12.22
CA GLU A 130 4.04 5.28 -10.99
C GLU A 130 3.35 6.31 -10.11
N ILE A 131 2.97 5.92 -8.91
CA ILE A 131 2.30 6.77 -7.93
C ILE A 131 3.34 7.22 -6.91
N GLU A 132 3.50 8.51 -6.73
CA GLU A 132 4.36 9.06 -5.67
C GLU A 132 3.66 9.03 -4.31
N ARG A 133 4.43 8.88 -3.24
CA ARG A 133 3.94 8.91 -1.86
C ARG A 133 2.75 7.95 -1.65
N LEU A 134 2.97 6.66 -1.86
CA LEU A 134 1.91 5.64 -1.98
C LEU A 134 0.89 5.63 -0.81
N HIS A 135 1.28 6.08 0.38
CA HIS A 135 0.43 6.18 1.57
C HIS A 135 -0.43 7.44 1.61
N ARG A 136 -0.06 8.49 0.86
CA ARG A 136 -0.75 9.78 0.73
C ARG A 136 -0.56 10.37 -0.68
N PRO A 137 -1.10 9.73 -1.72
CA PRO A 137 -0.77 10.05 -3.11
C PRO A 137 -1.51 11.29 -3.63
N GLU A 138 -0.77 12.19 -4.29
CA GLU A 138 -1.31 13.39 -4.99
C GLU A 138 -0.84 13.47 -6.46
N LEU A 139 0.28 12.82 -6.79
CA LEU A 139 0.93 12.86 -8.10
C LEU A 139 1.20 11.44 -8.60
N ALA A 140 0.94 11.21 -9.89
CA ALA A 140 1.31 9.96 -10.54
C ALA A 140 1.70 10.19 -12.01
N HIS A 141 2.61 9.36 -12.50
CA HIS A 141 3.17 9.41 -13.85
C HIS A 141 2.77 8.15 -14.62
N VAL A 142 2.14 8.34 -15.78
CA VAL A 142 1.75 7.27 -16.68
C VAL A 142 2.66 7.29 -17.89
N LYS A 143 3.18 6.12 -18.24
CA LYS A 143 3.95 5.87 -19.45
C LYS A 143 3.25 4.84 -20.31
N CYS A 144 2.81 5.23 -21.50
CA CYS A 144 2.22 4.31 -22.46
C CYS A 144 3.32 3.67 -23.34
N SER A 145 3.04 2.50 -23.90
CA SER A 145 3.98 1.79 -24.78
C SER A 145 4.24 2.52 -26.10
N ASP A 146 3.35 3.42 -26.51
CA ASP A 146 3.49 4.32 -27.65
C ASP A 146 4.42 5.52 -27.38
N GLY A 147 4.96 5.62 -26.16
CA GLY A 147 5.86 6.70 -25.72
C GLY A 147 5.14 7.91 -25.14
N ARG A 148 3.80 7.95 -25.14
CA ARG A 148 3.04 9.02 -24.50
C ARG A 148 3.24 8.98 -22.98
N MET A 149 3.50 10.15 -22.42
CA MET A 149 3.59 10.38 -20.97
C MET A 149 2.42 11.25 -20.54
N LEU A 150 1.77 10.89 -19.43
CA LEU A 150 0.71 11.67 -18.80
C LEU A 150 1.02 11.82 -17.33
N GLU A 151 0.81 13.02 -16.79
CA GLU A 151 0.80 13.26 -15.36
C GLU A 151 -0.64 13.31 -14.85
N ILE A 152 -0.91 12.61 -13.75
CA ILE A 152 -2.16 12.72 -13.00
C ILE A 152 -1.86 13.55 -11.76
N ASN A 153 -2.42 14.75 -11.71
CA ASN A 153 -2.40 15.59 -10.53
C ASN A 153 -3.78 15.54 -9.86
N ALA A 154 -3.83 15.00 -8.64
CA ALA A 154 -5.04 14.76 -7.87
C ALA A 154 -4.82 15.15 -6.40
N PRO A 155 -4.71 16.46 -6.10
CA PRO A 155 -4.42 16.93 -4.75
C PRO A 155 -5.59 16.65 -3.81
N PHE A 156 -5.31 16.66 -2.51
CA PHE A 156 -6.37 16.51 -1.50
C PHE A 156 -7.36 17.68 -1.54
N GLU A 157 -8.62 17.43 -1.18
CA GLU A 157 -9.62 18.51 -1.02
C GLU A 157 -9.30 19.39 0.19
N VAL A 158 -8.86 18.77 1.29
CA VAL A 158 -8.46 19.45 2.53
C VAL A 158 -7.15 18.88 3.05
N ASP A 159 -7.12 17.58 3.34
CA ASP A 159 -5.95 16.83 3.79
C ASP A 159 -6.08 15.34 3.42
N ASP A 160 -5.10 14.52 3.80
CA ASP A 160 -5.05 13.09 3.47
C ASP A 160 -6.04 12.23 4.26
N PHE A 161 -6.76 12.78 5.24
CA PHE A 161 -7.80 12.10 6.03
C PHE A 161 -9.22 12.56 5.67
N TYR A 162 -9.38 13.74 5.08
CA TYR A 162 -10.69 14.33 4.80
C TYR A 162 -11.64 13.37 4.05
N GLY A 163 -11.14 12.71 3.02
CA GLY A 163 -11.93 11.74 2.24
C GLY A 163 -12.44 10.57 3.09
N GLU A 164 -11.62 10.00 3.97
CA GLU A 164 -12.04 8.88 4.81
C GLU A 164 -13.06 9.33 5.87
N ILE A 165 -12.84 10.50 6.47
CA ILE A 165 -13.72 11.05 7.53
C ILE A 165 -15.08 11.39 6.94
N GLN A 166 -15.10 12.02 5.77
CA GLN A 166 -16.33 12.37 5.06
C GLN A 166 -17.11 11.10 4.70
N HIS A 167 -16.43 10.08 4.15
CA HIS A 167 -17.04 8.79 3.81
C HIS A 167 -17.60 8.07 5.04
N ALA A 168 -16.83 7.95 6.12
CA ALA A 168 -17.28 7.32 7.37
C ALA A 168 -18.52 8.04 7.94
N THR A 169 -18.51 9.37 7.94
CA THR A 169 -19.63 10.19 8.42
C THR A 169 -20.89 9.94 7.59
N GLN A 170 -20.77 9.81 6.26
CA GLN A 170 -21.90 9.49 5.38
C GLN A 170 -22.46 8.09 5.66
N LEU A 171 -21.59 7.08 5.85
CA LEU A 171 -22.02 5.72 6.19
C LEU A 171 -22.79 5.69 7.51
N ILE A 172 -22.28 6.36 8.54
CA ILE A 172 -22.94 6.45 9.86
C ILE A 172 -24.32 7.10 9.72
N ARG A 173 -24.41 8.23 9.01
CA ARG A 173 -25.69 8.92 8.77
C ARG A 173 -26.68 8.06 7.98
N ALA A 174 -26.19 7.26 7.03
CA ALA A 174 -27.00 6.37 6.21
C ALA A 174 -27.28 5.00 6.87
N GLY A 175 -26.85 4.78 8.13
CA GLY A 175 -27.04 3.52 8.85
C GLY A 175 -26.33 2.32 8.20
N LYS A 176 -25.24 2.55 7.46
CA LYS A 176 -24.46 1.49 6.81
C LYS A 176 -23.49 0.85 7.80
N LEU A 177 -23.37 -0.48 7.73
CA LEU A 177 -22.51 -1.26 8.64
C LEU A 177 -21.09 -1.45 8.10
N GLU A 178 -20.85 -1.24 6.82
CA GLU A 178 -19.54 -1.35 6.20
C GLU A 178 -19.37 -0.37 5.03
N SER A 179 -18.11 -0.16 4.64
CA SER A 179 -17.73 0.70 3.52
C SER A 179 -17.68 -0.10 2.23
N PRO A 180 -18.26 0.37 1.12
CA PRO A 180 -18.05 -0.26 -0.18
C PRO A 180 -16.63 -0.06 -0.73
N VAL A 181 -15.87 0.91 -0.19
CA VAL A 181 -14.48 1.20 -0.58
C VAL A 181 -13.49 0.37 0.25
N MET A 182 -13.81 0.17 1.53
CA MET A 182 -13.03 -0.65 2.47
C MET A 182 -13.96 -1.61 3.24
N PRO A 183 -14.49 -2.64 2.56
CA PRO A 183 -15.39 -3.61 3.19
C PRO A 183 -14.67 -4.44 4.24
N LEU A 184 -15.41 -5.05 5.17
CA LEU A 184 -14.80 -5.84 6.24
C LEU A 184 -13.98 -7.03 5.71
N ALA A 185 -14.42 -7.60 4.58
CA ALA A 185 -13.69 -8.65 3.88
C ALA A 185 -12.31 -8.19 3.38
N ALA A 186 -12.19 -6.94 2.91
CA ALA A 186 -10.92 -6.35 2.48
C ALA A 186 -9.97 -6.18 3.68
N THR A 187 -10.47 -5.65 4.81
CA THR A 187 -9.69 -5.55 6.06
C THR A 187 -9.14 -6.91 6.49
N GLN A 188 -9.98 -7.93 6.50
CA GLN A 188 -9.53 -9.28 6.84
C GLN A 188 -8.51 -9.83 5.83
N ARG A 189 -8.64 -9.49 4.55
CA ARG A 189 -7.69 -9.92 3.51
C ARG A 189 -6.34 -9.21 3.64
N CYS A 190 -6.33 -7.91 3.90
CA CYS A 190 -5.10 -7.17 4.25
C CYS A 190 -4.39 -7.83 5.44
N ALA A 191 -5.11 -8.10 6.53
CA ALA A 191 -4.53 -8.75 7.71
C ALA A 191 -3.94 -10.13 7.39
N ARG A 192 -4.64 -10.96 6.61
CA ARG A 192 -4.14 -12.28 6.17
C ARG A 192 -2.88 -12.17 5.30
N ILE A 193 -2.81 -11.18 4.42
CA ILE A 193 -1.64 -10.94 3.57
C ILE A 193 -0.45 -10.54 4.43
N ILE A 194 -0.62 -9.56 5.32
CA ILE A 194 0.46 -9.09 6.20
C ILE A 194 0.96 -10.24 7.08
N GLU A 195 0.05 -11.07 7.61
CA GLU A 195 0.43 -12.23 8.41
C GLU A 195 1.18 -13.28 7.60
N ALA A 196 0.76 -13.56 6.36
CA ALA A 196 1.48 -14.46 5.46
C ALA A 196 2.92 -13.97 5.18
N ILE A 197 3.10 -12.66 5.01
CA ILE A 197 4.42 -12.04 4.87
C ILE A 197 5.22 -12.20 6.18
N ARG A 198 4.62 -11.90 7.33
CA ARG A 198 5.28 -12.00 8.65
C ARG A 198 5.79 -13.41 8.93
N LEU A 199 5.04 -14.44 8.51
CA LEU A 199 5.37 -15.85 8.73
C LEU A 199 6.36 -16.43 7.71
N ALA A 200 6.55 -15.78 6.55
CA ALA A 200 7.59 -16.16 5.60
C ALA A 200 8.96 -15.74 6.15
N LEU A 201 9.85 -16.72 6.33
CA LEU A 201 11.25 -16.57 6.73
C LEU A 201 12.14 -17.34 5.76
#